data_AF-A0A2E3BZQ8-F1
#
_entry.id   AF-A0A2E3BZQ8-F1
#
_cell.length_a   1.000
_cell.length_b   1.000
_cell.length_c   1.000
_cell.angle_alpha   90.00
_cell.angle_beta   90.00
_cell.angle_gamma   90.00
#
_symmetry.space_group_name_H-M   'P 1'
#
loop_
_entity.id
_entity.type
_entity.pdbx_description
1 polymer ?
#
loop_
_entity_poly.entity_id
_entity_poly.type
_entity_poly.pdbx_seq_one_letter_code
_entity_poly.pdbx_strand_id
1 'polypeptide(L)'
;MSKNDKLKKLQEKYSDDDISEYETDTDEEYDEDDRVSQEFNDKVLEFLQVDDSIRDLSKEVSALKKKRKPLEAWILNYLSTIGEKVIDIHGIGARLRRNKSETKKQLKQDQIKEAIMEQVNDPIKVEKILKSMEDKREKQIHVNIKRTSKKNDD
;
A
#
# COMPACT_ATOMS: atom_id res chain seq x y z
N MET A 1 12.13 -25.82 0.01
CA MET A 1 10.68 -25.97 0.23
C MET A 1 9.97 -25.43 -0.99
N SER A 2 9.26 -26.31 -1.69
CA SER A 2 8.54 -26.03 -2.93
C SER A 2 7.32 -25.15 -2.67
N LYS A 3 6.83 -24.42 -3.69
CA LYS A 3 5.59 -23.62 -3.60
C LYS A 3 4.38 -24.46 -3.13
N ASN A 4 4.37 -25.75 -3.47
CA ASN A 4 3.35 -26.70 -3.02
C ASN A 4 3.45 -27.03 -1.52
N ASP A 5 4.64 -26.96 -0.91
CA ASP A 5 4.79 -27.25 0.53
C ASP A 5 4.24 -26.12 1.41
N LYS A 6 4.28 -24.88 0.90
CA LYS A 6 3.73 -23.70 1.60
C LYS A 6 2.20 -23.63 1.49
N LEU A 7 1.64 -24.03 0.35
CA LEU A 7 0.19 -24.09 0.14
C LEU A 7 -0.46 -25.18 1.00
N LYS A 8 0.19 -26.34 1.12
CA LYS A 8 -0.25 -27.44 2.00
C LYS A 8 -0.23 -27.05 3.48
N LYS A 9 0.82 -26.36 3.94
CA LYS A 9 0.91 -25.84 5.31
C LYS A 9 -0.10 -24.74 5.63
N LEU A 10 -0.54 -23.97 4.63
CA LEU A 10 -1.58 -22.96 4.82
C LEU A 10 -2.96 -23.60 4.86
N GLN A 11 -3.20 -24.65 4.06
CA GLN A 11 -4.42 -25.46 4.14
C GLN A 11 -4.52 -26.21 5.46
N GLU A 12 -3.45 -26.83 5.95
CA GLU A 12 -3.43 -27.48 7.28
C GLU A 12 -3.66 -26.50 8.45
N LYS A 13 -3.31 -25.22 8.29
CA LYS A 13 -3.57 -24.21 9.33
C LYS A 13 -5.07 -23.87 9.47
N TYR A 14 -5.86 -24.16 8.44
CA TYR A 14 -7.28 -23.79 8.34
C TYR A 14 -8.17 -24.96 7.90
N SER A 15 -7.72 -26.21 8.03
CA SER A 15 -8.45 -27.42 7.63
C SER A 15 -8.59 -28.35 8.82
N ASP A 16 -9.80 -28.39 9.37
CA ASP A 16 -10.47 -29.44 10.15
C ASP A 16 -9.64 -30.27 11.15
N ASP A 17 -9.66 -29.83 12.40
CA ASP A 17 -9.77 -30.73 13.57
C ASP A 17 -10.46 -30.01 14.76
N ASP A 18 -11.37 -29.06 14.48
CA ASP A 18 -12.22 -28.44 15.52
C ASP A 18 -13.59 -27.99 14.95
N ILE A 19 -14.12 -28.73 13.98
CA ILE A 19 -15.58 -28.79 13.77
C ILE A 19 -16.07 -29.92 14.69
N SER A 20 -16.08 -29.65 16.00
CA SER A 20 -16.86 -30.46 16.93
C SER A 20 -18.33 -30.13 16.71
N GLU A 21 -19.07 -31.12 16.23
CA GLU A 21 -20.50 -31.32 16.41
C GLU A 21 -21.11 -30.38 17.46
N TYR A 22 -21.74 -29.30 17.01
CA TYR A 22 -22.54 -28.42 17.87
C TYR A 22 -23.86 -29.15 18.17
N GLU A 23 -23.81 -30.11 19.11
CA GLU A 23 -24.98 -30.46 19.89
C GLU A 23 -25.39 -29.20 20.67
N THR A 24 -26.60 -28.72 20.37
CA THR A 24 -27.25 -27.66 21.13
C THR A 24 -27.61 -28.19 22.51
N ASP A 25 -26.86 -27.80 23.54
CA ASP A 25 -27.38 -27.74 24.92
C ASP A 25 -26.55 -26.78 25.80
N THR A 26 -27.10 -25.58 25.94
CA THR A 26 -27.31 -24.80 27.17
C THR A 26 -26.11 -24.14 27.91
N ASP A 27 -26.26 -22.81 28.05
CA ASP A 27 -25.76 -21.90 29.10
C ASP A 27 -24.28 -21.51 29.16
N GLU A 28 -23.83 -20.65 28.23
CA GLU A 28 -22.99 -19.48 28.60
C GLU A 28 -23.38 -18.26 27.74
N GLU A 29 -23.71 -17.18 28.45
CA GLU A 29 -24.26 -15.90 28.01
C GLU A 29 -23.28 -15.14 27.10
N TYR A 30 -23.32 -15.40 25.79
CA TYR A 30 -22.73 -14.52 24.77
C TYR A 30 -23.77 -13.51 24.27
N ASP A 31 -24.04 -12.51 25.09
CA ASP A 31 -24.63 -11.25 24.62
C ASP A 31 -23.57 -10.51 23.76
N GLU A 32 -23.62 -10.71 22.44
CA GLU A 32 -23.58 -9.65 21.41
C GLU A 32 -23.40 -10.23 19.99
N ASP A 33 -24.48 -10.10 19.20
CA ASP A 33 -24.49 -9.89 17.74
C ASP A 33 -24.63 -11.10 16.78
N ASP A 34 -25.74 -11.83 16.90
CA ASP A 34 -26.37 -12.63 15.80
C ASP A 34 -26.82 -11.79 14.56
N ARG A 35 -26.28 -10.57 14.36
CA ARG A 35 -26.68 -9.68 13.26
C ARG A 35 -25.89 -9.85 11.98
N VAL A 36 -24.85 -10.68 11.99
CA VAL A 36 -23.92 -10.81 10.89
C VAL A 36 -24.18 -12.10 10.12
N SER A 37 -24.54 -11.96 8.83
CA SER A 37 -24.80 -13.13 7.96
C SER A 37 -23.56 -14.02 7.87
N GLN A 38 -23.77 -15.33 7.79
CA GLN A 38 -22.70 -16.31 7.54
C GLN A 38 -21.90 -15.95 6.27
N GLU A 39 -22.56 -15.41 5.23
CA GLU A 39 -21.93 -14.92 4.01
C GLU A 39 -20.91 -13.79 4.28
N PHE A 40 -21.19 -12.92 5.25
CA PHE A 40 -20.25 -11.86 5.63
C PHE A 40 -19.01 -12.44 6.31
N ASN A 41 -19.19 -13.41 7.21
CA ASN A 41 -18.08 -14.06 7.91
C ASN A 41 -17.15 -14.78 6.93
N ASP A 42 -17.71 -15.51 5.96
CA ASP A 42 -16.95 -16.18 4.91
C ASP A 42 -16.15 -15.17 4.08
N LYS A 43 -16.76 -14.04 3.70
CA LYS A 43 -16.09 -12.99 2.93
C LYS A 43 -15.02 -12.25 3.71
N VAL A 44 -15.21 -12.04 5.02
CA VAL A 44 -14.17 -11.47 5.90
C VAL A 44 -13.00 -12.44 6.03
N LEU A 45 -13.26 -13.75 6.15
CA LEU A 45 -12.21 -14.76 6.24
C LEU A 45 -11.41 -14.85 4.93
N GLU A 46 -12.08 -14.87 3.77
CA GLU A 46 -11.45 -14.80 2.45
C GLU A 46 -10.59 -13.53 2.31
N PHE A 47 -11.13 -12.37 2.71
CA PHE A 47 -10.40 -11.10 2.69
C PHE A 47 -9.11 -11.16 3.54
N LEU A 48 -9.18 -11.72 4.75
CA LEU A 48 -8.03 -11.84 5.64
C LEU A 48 -6.94 -12.77 5.07
N GLN A 49 -7.32 -13.86 4.42
CA GLN A 49 -6.38 -14.77 3.75
C GLN A 49 -5.64 -14.09 2.60
N VAL A 50 -6.38 -13.31 1.79
CA VAL A 50 -5.81 -12.53 0.69
C VAL A 50 -4.89 -11.43 1.22
N ASP A 51 -5.30 -10.70 2.27
CA ASP A 51 -4.50 -9.66 2.91
C ASP A 51 -3.17 -10.23 3.47
N ASP A 52 -3.23 -11.39 4.13
CA ASP A 52 -2.05 -12.08 4.64
C ASP A 52 -1.08 -12.49 3.51
N SER A 53 -1.62 -13.00 2.41
CA SER A 53 -0.85 -13.35 1.22
C SER A 53 -0.18 -12.13 0.58
N ILE A 54 -0.91 -11.01 0.47
CA ILE A 54 -0.38 -9.73 -0.04
C ILE A 54 0.75 -9.23 0.87
N ARG A 55 0.57 -9.30 2.19
CA ARG A 55 1.56 -8.86 3.16
C ARG A 55 2.86 -9.64 3.03
N ASP A 56 2.78 -10.96 2.86
CA ASP A 56 3.97 -11.80 2.72
C ASP A 56 4.69 -11.61 1.38
N LEU A 57 3.95 -11.54 0.28
CA LEU A 57 4.52 -11.20 -1.03
C LEU A 57 5.14 -9.79 -1.03
N SER A 58 4.51 -8.83 -0.33
CA SER A 58 5.03 -7.46 -0.21
C SER A 58 6.37 -7.41 0.53
N LYS A 59 6.59 -8.29 1.53
CA LYS A 59 7.90 -8.43 2.19
C LYS A 59 8.96 -8.93 1.21
N GLU A 60 8.64 -9.97 0.42
CA GLU A 60 9.56 -10.51 -0.59
C GLU A 60 9.89 -9.48 -1.67
N VAL A 61 8.88 -8.79 -2.21
CA VAL A 61 9.05 -7.68 -3.16
C VAL A 61 9.92 -6.58 -2.56
N SER A 62 9.73 -6.24 -1.28
CA SER A 62 10.54 -5.23 -0.60
C SER A 62 12.00 -5.67 -0.46
N ALA A 63 12.27 -6.95 -0.18
CA ALA A 63 13.63 -7.50 -0.14
C ALA A 63 14.30 -7.47 -1.52
N LEU A 64 13.59 -7.86 -2.58
CA LEU A 64 14.09 -7.79 -3.95
C LEU A 64 14.36 -6.34 -4.39
N LYS A 65 13.48 -5.40 -4.04
CA LYS A 65 13.69 -3.96 -4.30
C LYS A 65 14.94 -3.42 -3.59
N LYS A 66 15.21 -3.86 -2.34
CA LYS A 66 16.44 -3.49 -1.62
C LYS A 66 17.70 -3.99 -2.33
N LYS A 67 17.67 -5.20 -2.91
CA LYS A 67 18.78 -5.74 -3.71
C LYS A 67 18.93 -5.05 -5.07
N ARG A 68 17.81 -4.70 -5.73
CA ARG A 68 17.81 -4.07 -7.05
C ARG A 68 18.34 -2.64 -7.03
N LYS A 69 17.99 -1.83 -6.02
CA LYS A 69 18.38 -0.41 -5.92
C LYS A 69 19.89 -0.13 -6.09
N PRO A 70 20.82 -0.81 -5.38
CA PRO A 70 22.25 -0.55 -5.55
C PRO A 70 22.74 -0.97 -6.94
N LEU A 71 22.22 -2.06 -7.51
CA LEU A 71 22.55 -2.49 -8.88
C LEU A 71 22.08 -1.44 -9.91
N GLU A 72 20.86 -0.94 -9.75
CA GLU A 72 20.28 0.11 -10.59
C GLU A 72 21.13 1.40 -10.52
N ALA A 73 21.53 1.82 -9.32
CA ALA A 73 22.39 2.99 -9.14
C ALA A 73 23.76 2.81 -9.81
N TRP A 74 24.37 1.63 -9.67
CA TRP A 74 25.64 1.30 -10.32
C TRP A 74 25.51 1.35 -11.84
N ILE A 75 24.47 0.72 -12.41
CA ILE A 75 24.22 0.71 -13.87
C ILE A 75 24.01 2.14 -14.39
N LEU A 76 23.20 2.96 -13.71
CA LEU A 76 22.95 4.33 -14.13
C LEU A 76 24.22 5.20 -14.08
N ASN A 77 25.07 5.00 -13.07
CA ASN A 77 26.35 5.67 -12.96
C ASN A 77 27.30 5.23 -14.09
N TYR A 78 27.41 3.92 -14.32
CA TYR A 78 28.23 3.36 -15.40
C TYR A 78 27.81 3.91 -16.78
N LEU A 79 26.51 3.88 -17.08
CA LEU A 79 25.92 4.49 -18.29
C LEU A 79 26.23 5.99 -18.39
N SER A 80 26.29 6.70 -17.26
CA SER A 80 26.69 8.10 -17.22
C SER A 80 28.14 8.30 -17.64
N THR A 81 29.04 7.46 -17.15
CA THR A 81 30.49 7.56 -17.38
C THR A 81 30.85 7.29 -18.83
N ILE A 82 30.22 6.30 -19.46
CA ILE A 82 30.46 5.94 -20.86
C ILE A 82 29.67 6.82 -21.85
N GLY A 83 28.74 7.65 -21.36
CA GLY A 83 27.91 8.53 -22.19
C GLY A 83 26.83 7.81 -23.01
N GLU A 84 26.64 6.51 -22.82
CA GLU A 84 25.65 5.72 -23.54
C GLU A 84 24.26 5.84 -22.90
N LYS A 85 23.25 6.04 -23.74
CA LYS A 85 21.85 6.14 -23.31
C LYS A 85 21.13 4.79 -23.34
N VAL A 86 21.64 3.82 -24.11
CA VAL A 86 21.01 2.52 -24.33
C VAL A 86 22.11 1.45 -24.37
N ILE A 87 21.90 0.34 -23.67
CA ILE A 87 22.74 -0.87 -23.78
C ILE A 87 21.83 -2.05 -24.11
N ASP A 88 22.27 -2.85 -25.08
CA ASP A 88 21.67 -4.14 -25.41
C ASP A 88 22.44 -5.29 -24.74
N ILE A 89 21.73 -6.07 -23.92
CA ILE A 89 22.27 -7.23 -23.22
C ILE A 89 21.97 -8.47 -24.08
N HIS A 90 22.87 -8.75 -25.01
CA HIS A 90 22.74 -9.76 -26.06
C HIS A 90 22.48 -11.19 -25.54
N GLY A 91 22.82 -11.50 -24.28
CA GLY A 91 22.61 -12.84 -23.69
C GLY A 91 21.24 -13.08 -23.04
N ILE A 92 20.45 -12.04 -22.77
CA ILE A 92 19.17 -12.14 -22.03
C ILE A 92 18.01 -11.56 -22.88
N GLY A 93 18.31 -10.99 -24.05
CA GLY A 93 17.32 -10.32 -24.90
C GLY A 93 16.74 -9.05 -24.26
N ALA A 94 17.48 -8.43 -23.34
CA ALA A 94 17.03 -7.27 -22.59
C ALA A 94 17.76 -6.00 -23.03
N ARG A 95 17.03 -4.90 -23.15
CA ARG A 95 17.56 -3.55 -23.45
C ARG A 95 17.40 -2.66 -22.22
N LEU A 96 18.47 -2.00 -21.81
CA LEU A 96 18.45 -0.99 -20.77
C LEU A 96 18.55 0.40 -21.40
N ARG A 97 17.66 1.31 -21.02
CA ARG A 97 17.67 2.70 -21.49
C ARG A 97 17.65 3.64 -20.29
N ARG A 98 18.59 4.59 -20.28
CA ARG A 98 18.57 5.70 -19.34
C ARG A 98 17.53 6.72 -19.79
N ASN A 99 16.44 6.84 -19.01
CA ASN A 99 15.44 7.88 -19.20
C ASN A 99 15.58 8.93 -18.09
N LYS A 100 15.48 10.20 -18.47
CA LYS A 100 15.34 11.32 -17.54
C LYS A 100 13.97 11.94 -17.78
N SER A 101 13.14 11.97 -16.74
CA SER A 101 11.87 12.70 -16.74
C SER A 101 11.97 13.83 -15.73
N GLU A 102 11.49 15.01 -16.11
CA GLU A 102 11.40 16.15 -15.22
C GLU A 102 9.91 16.46 -15.01
N THR A 103 9.45 16.27 -13.78
CA THR A 103 8.07 16.57 -13.41
C THR A 103 8.05 17.77 -12.47
N LYS A 104 7.17 18.73 -12.74
CA LYS A 104 6.94 19.86 -11.83
C LYS A 104 6.42 19.33 -10.50
N LYS A 105 7.02 19.78 -9.39
CA LYS A 105 6.55 19.44 -8.04
C LYS A 105 5.17 20.05 -7.80
N GLN A 106 4.42 19.46 -6.86
CA GLN A 106 3.14 20.01 -6.41
C GLN A 106 3.33 21.44 -5.89
N LEU A 107 2.37 22.31 -6.24
CA LEU A 107 2.34 23.69 -5.74
C LEU A 107 2.09 23.67 -4.23
N LYS A 108 3.04 24.20 -3.47
CA LYS A 108 2.88 24.42 -2.03
C LYS A 108 2.11 25.71 -1.76
N GLN A 109 1.43 25.78 -0.62
CA GLN A 109 0.73 26.97 -0.19
C GLN A 109 1.67 28.19 -0.10
N ASP A 110 2.92 28.00 0.30
CA ASP A 110 3.94 29.07 0.33
C ASP A 110 4.19 29.67 -1.05
N GLN A 111 4.32 28.82 -2.07
CA GLN A 111 4.55 29.26 -3.45
C GLN A 111 3.33 30.00 -4.02
N ILE A 112 2.12 29.57 -3.64
CA ILE A 112 0.87 30.23 -4.00
C ILE A 112 0.78 31.59 -3.28
N LYS A 113 1.13 31.64 -1.99
CA LYS A 113 1.13 32.87 -1.20
C LYS A 113 2.11 33.89 -1.77
N GLU A 114 3.34 33.48 -2.09
CA GLU A 114 4.35 34.34 -2.72
C GLU A 114 3.86 34.89 -4.05
N ALA A 115 3.33 34.03 -4.92
CA ALA A 115 2.83 34.45 -6.24
C ALA A 115 1.64 35.42 -6.16
N ILE A 116 0.71 35.21 -5.23
CA ILE A 116 -0.43 36.13 -5.05
C ILE A 116 0.03 37.43 -4.37
N MET A 117 0.96 37.35 -3.41
CA MET A 117 1.51 38.52 -2.73
C MET A 117 2.23 39.45 -3.72
N GLU A 118 2.99 38.89 -4.66
CA GLU A 118 3.69 39.65 -5.72
C GLU A 118 2.72 40.44 -6.61
N GLN A 119 1.51 39.93 -6.83
CA GLN A 119 0.51 40.57 -7.69
C GLN A 119 -0.42 41.54 -6.94
N VAL A 120 -0.81 41.18 -5.72
CA VAL A 120 -1.86 41.89 -4.96
C VAL A 120 -1.27 42.94 -4.02
N ASN A 121 -0.03 42.75 -3.54
CA ASN A 121 0.68 43.62 -2.59
C ASN A 121 -0.10 44.00 -1.32
N ASP A 122 -1.13 43.21 -0.96
CA ASP A 122 -1.97 43.42 0.22
C ASP A 122 -2.08 42.09 0.99
N PRO A 123 -1.46 41.97 2.16
CA PRO A 123 -1.40 40.71 2.91
C PRO A 123 -2.79 40.24 3.38
N ILE A 124 -3.71 41.17 3.68
CA ILE A 124 -5.05 40.84 4.19
C ILE A 124 -5.89 40.19 3.09
N LYS A 125 -5.79 40.70 1.86
CA LYS A 125 -6.49 40.11 0.70
C LYS A 125 -5.90 38.75 0.34
N VAL A 126 -4.58 38.60 0.40
CA VAL A 126 -3.90 37.32 0.12
C VAL A 126 -4.40 36.22 1.07
N GLU A 127 -4.49 36.48 2.37
CA GLU A 127 -5.01 35.51 3.33
C GLU A 127 -6.47 35.14 3.07
N LYS A 128 -7.31 36.14 2.73
CA LYS A 128 -8.71 35.90 2.37
C LYS A 128 -8.85 35.04 1.11
N ILE A 129 -7.99 35.24 0.12
CA ILE A 129 -7.95 34.45 -1.10
C ILE A 129 -7.51 33.01 -0.78
N LEU A 130 -6.43 32.83 -0.02
CA LEU A 130 -5.94 31.51 0.38
C LEU A 130 -7.01 30.72 1.13
N LYS A 131 -7.73 31.37 2.06
CA LYS A 131 -8.84 30.74 2.79
C LYS A 131 -9.98 30.34 1.84
N SER A 132 -10.38 31.23 0.94
CA SER A 132 -11.41 30.91 -0.06
C SER A 132 -11.00 29.79 -1.03
N MET A 133 -9.71 29.66 -1.34
CA MET A 133 -9.20 28.57 -2.18
C MET A 133 -9.29 27.23 -1.48
N GLU A 134 -8.94 27.18 -0.18
CA GLU A 134 -9.03 25.95 0.61
C GLU A 134 -10.49 25.53 0.85
N ASP A 135 -11.37 26.48 1.15
CA ASP A 135 -12.80 26.20 1.39
C ASP A 135 -13.50 25.65 0.14
N LYS A 136 -13.08 26.07 -1.07
CA LYS A 136 -13.63 25.61 -2.35
C LYS A 136 -12.97 24.33 -2.86
N ARG A 137 -11.93 23.83 -2.19
CA ARG A 137 -11.21 22.64 -2.62
C ARG A 137 -12.03 21.39 -2.33
N GLU A 138 -12.32 20.62 -3.37
CA GLU A 138 -13.04 19.36 -3.24
C GLU A 138 -12.27 18.36 -2.37
N LYS A 139 -12.96 17.74 -1.42
CA LYS A 139 -12.40 16.70 -0.55
C LYS A 139 -12.75 15.33 -1.13
N GLN A 140 -11.72 14.56 -1.48
CA GLN A 140 -11.90 13.15 -1.82
C GLN A 140 -11.87 12.32 -0.52
N ILE A 141 -13.01 11.73 -0.15
CA ILE A 141 -13.11 10.85 1.02
C ILE A 141 -12.77 9.43 0.57
N HIS A 142 -11.81 8.81 1.24
CA HIS A 142 -11.47 7.40 1.05
C HIS A 142 -11.76 6.64 2.34
N VAL A 143 -12.64 5.64 2.26
CA VAL A 143 -12.96 4.73 3.37
C VAL A 143 -12.15 3.46 3.18
N ASN A 144 -11.48 2.99 4.24
CA ASN A 144 -10.69 1.77 4.22
C ASN A 144 -10.97 0.88 5.43
N ILE A 145 -10.66 -0.41 5.28
CA ILE A 145 -10.70 -1.38 6.37
C ILE A 145 -9.36 -1.31 7.11
N LYS A 146 -9.40 -1.17 8.43
CA LYS A 146 -8.22 -1.26 9.30
C LYS A 146 -8.28 -2.55 10.10
N ARG A 147 -7.27 -3.40 9.96
CA ARG A 147 -7.08 -4.57 10.81
C ARG A 147 -6.51 -4.14 12.16
N THR A 148 -7.22 -4.45 13.25
CA THR A 148 -6.73 -4.27 14.62
C THR A 148 -6.43 -5.64 15.23
N SER A 149 -5.52 -5.70 16.20
CA SER A 149 -5.29 -6.90 17.01
C SER A 149 -5.71 -6.58 18.44
N LYS A 150 -6.44 -7.49 19.10
CA LYS A 150 -6.60 -7.42 20.55
C LYS A 150 -5.23 -7.70 21.16
N LYS A 151 -4.74 -6.80 22.02
CA LYS A 151 -3.69 -7.16 22.96
C LYS A 151 -4.37 -8.06 23.99
N ASN A 152 -3.89 -9.29 24.14
CA ASN A 152 -4.17 -10.03 25.34
C ASN A 152 -3.39 -9.30 26.44
N ASP A 153 -4.10 -8.66 27.37
CA ASP A 153 -3.50 -8.22 28.62
C ASP A 153 -3.25 -9.50 29.43
N ASP A 154 -1.97 -9.77 29.73
CA ASP A 154 -1.51 -10.88 30.59
C ASP A 154 -2.04 -10.73 32.03
#